data_AF-A0A353R394-F1
#
_entry.id   AF-A0A353R394-F1
#
_cell.length_a   1.000
_cell.length_b   1.000
_cell.length_c   1.000
_cell.angle_alpha   90.00
_cell.angle_beta   90.00
_cell.angle_gamma   90.00
#
_symmetry.space_group_name_H-M   'P 1'
#
loop_
_entity.id
_entity.type
_entity.pdbx_description
1 polymer ?
#
loop_
_entity_poly.entity_id
_entity_poly.type
_entity_poly.pdbx_seq_one_letter_code
_entity_poly.pdbx_strand_id
1 'polypeptide(L)'
;HRDLLLVAVPSHALRDVLRRLQPLIGTETRLIWATKGLEQGSCHLPHQVVEETLGARSMAALSGPTFAREVAAGLPAAVAVASRDQHFAREVAELFHDGRFRAYTSPDLVGVEIGGAVKNVLAIATGAADGLRFGANSRAALITRGLAEIMRLGLALGGQASTFMGLAGLGDLVLTCTDDQSRNRRMGLALARGLSSSQAQQEIGQVVEGVQAASAVWTMAQREGVRMPITEQVYRILYEGLSPHEAVEILTQGPAKPEFL
;
A
#
# COMPACT_ATOMS: atom_id res chain seq x y z
N HIS A 1 31.19 13.38 -2.82
CA HIS A 1 30.02 12.97 -3.62
C HIS A 1 28.95 12.50 -2.66
N ARG A 2 27.69 12.98 -2.79
CA ARG A 2 26.57 12.52 -1.94
C ARG A 2 25.84 11.41 -2.69
N ASP A 3 26.16 10.17 -2.38
CA ASP A 3 25.55 9.01 -3.04
C ASP A 3 24.05 8.94 -2.73
N LEU A 4 23.28 8.58 -3.75
CA LEU A 4 21.83 8.43 -3.70
C LEU A 4 21.47 6.98 -4.01
N LEU A 5 20.73 6.34 -3.10
CA LEU A 5 20.35 4.94 -3.20
C LEU A 5 18.84 4.80 -3.34
N LEU A 6 18.38 4.11 -4.39
CA LEU A 6 16.98 3.72 -4.57
C LEU A 6 16.77 2.26 -4.19
N VAL A 7 15.85 1.99 -3.26
CA VAL A 7 15.47 0.64 -2.81
C VAL A 7 14.04 0.33 -3.26
N ALA A 8 13.87 -0.69 -4.09
CA ALA A 8 12.56 -1.10 -4.64
C ALA A 8 12.28 -2.59 -4.37
N VAL A 9 12.56 -3.05 -3.15
CA VAL A 9 12.33 -4.44 -2.73
C VAL A 9 10.96 -4.62 -2.06
N PRO A 10 10.42 -5.84 -2.02
CA PRO A 10 9.22 -6.16 -1.24
C PRO A 10 9.35 -5.75 0.24
N SER A 11 8.24 -5.45 0.92
CA SER A 11 8.32 -4.94 2.30
C SER A 11 8.93 -5.94 3.27
N HIS A 12 8.65 -7.24 3.11
CA HIS A 12 9.26 -8.30 3.93
C HIS A 12 10.79 -8.41 3.76
N ALA A 13 11.35 -7.92 2.66
CA ALA A 13 12.78 -8.00 2.38
C ALA A 13 13.53 -6.71 2.76
N LEU A 14 12.81 -5.62 3.06
CA LEU A 14 13.39 -4.30 3.24
C LEU A 14 14.48 -4.30 4.32
N ARG A 15 14.16 -4.73 5.54
CA ARG A 15 15.12 -4.70 6.66
C ARG A 15 16.39 -5.49 6.37
N ASP A 16 16.25 -6.70 5.86
CA ASP A 16 17.41 -7.57 5.58
C ASP A 16 18.30 -7.00 4.48
N VAL A 17 17.69 -6.37 3.46
CA VAL A 17 18.43 -5.64 2.42
C VAL A 17 19.15 -4.43 3.02
N LEU A 18 18.48 -3.63 3.85
CA LEU A 18 19.11 -2.48 4.51
C LEU A 18 20.27 -2.90 5.42
N ARG A 19 20.15 -4.01 6.18
CA ARG A 19 21.24 -4.55 7.01
C ARG A 19 22.46 -4.96 6.18
N ARG A 20 22.23 -5.57 5.00
CA ARG A 20 23.31 -5.94 4.08
C ARG A 20 23.98 -4.73 3.43
N LEU A 21 23.22 -3.66 3.22
CA LEU A 21 23.72 -2.40 2.65
C LEU A 21 24.43 -1.52 3.69
N GLN A 22 24.05 -1.60 4.97
CA GLN A 22 24.61 -0.80 6.05
C GLN A 22 26.15 -0.73 6.07
N PRO A 23 26.92 -1.83 5.95
CA PRO A 23 28.39 -1.75 5.92
C PRO A 23 28.98 -1.22 4.61
N LEU A 24 28.17 -1.04 3.56
CA LEU A 24 28.59 -0.63 2.22
C LEU A 24 28.33 0.85 1.92
N ILE A 25 27.52 1.51 2.75
CA ILE A 25 27.08 2.90 2.53
C ILE A 25 27.58 3.82 3.63
N GLY A 26 27.82 5.09 3.27
CA GLY A 26 28.19 6.12 4.24
C GLY A 26 27.02 6.55 5.12
N THR A 27 27.33 7.24 6.23
CA THR A 27 26.31 7.88 7.09
C THR A 27 25.56 8.98 6.35
N GLU A 28 26.22 9.63 5.38
CA GLU A 28 25.66 10.70 4.54
C GLU A 28 24.92 10.17 3.29
N THR A 29 24.85 8.85 3.08
CA THR A 29 24.14 8.26 1.95
C THR A 29 22.64 8.49 2.10
N ARG A 30 22.05 9.13 1.07
CA ARG A 30 20.64 9.49 1.03
C ARG A 30 19.82 8.36 0.43
N LEU A 31 18.62 8.15 0.96
CA LEU A 31 17.83 6.97 0.62
C LEU A 31 16.49 7.33 0.00
N ILE A 32 16.11 6.62 -1.05
CA ILE A 32 14.78 6.64 -1.63
C ILE A 32 14.24 5.21 -1.61
N TRP A 33 12.97 5.01 -1.31
CA TRP A 33 12.32 3.71 -1.53
C TRP A 33 11.04 3.82 -2.34
N ALA A 34 10.77 2.77 -3.13
CA ALA A 34 9.49 2.53 -3.80
C ALA A 34 8.75 1.32 -3.17
N THR A 35 9.23 0.82 -2.03
CA THR A 35 8.62 -0.26 -1.27
C THR A 35 7.27 0.17 -0.72
N LYS A 36 6.22 -0.61 -0.99
CA LYS A 36 4.84 -0.36 -0.53
C LYS A 36 4.38 -1.56 0.31
N GLY A 37 4.11 -1.33 1.59
CA GLY A 37 3.74 -2.37 2.54
C GLY A 37 4.24 -2.06 3.95
N LEU A 38 4.01 -3.00 4.86
CA LEU A 38 4.49 -2.93 6.24
C LEU A 38 5.45 -4.09 6.50
N GLU A 39 6.35 -3.92 7.46
CA GLU A 39 7.17 -5.03 7.94
C GLU A 39 6.32 -6.04 8.72
N GLN A 40 6.50 -7.33 8.43
CA GLN A 40 5.80 -8.38 9.15
C GLN A 40 6.31 -8.50 10.59
N GLY A 41 5.41 -8.80 11.53
CA GLY A 41 5.72 -8.91 12.96
C GLY A 41 5.72 -7.56 13.68
N SER A 42 6.70 -6.69 13.38
CA SER A 42 6.78 -5.35 14.00
C SER A 42 5.59 -4.46 13.60
N CYS A 43 5.10 -4.63 12.38
CA CYS A 43 4.15 -3.73 11.70
C CYS A 43 4.75 -2.35 11.42
N HIS A 44 6.08 -2.21 11.36
CA HIS A 44 6.72 -0.93 11.06
C HIS A 44 6.46 -0.47 9.63
N LEU A 45 6.28 0.84 9.51
CA LEU A 45 6.30 1.55 8.24
C LEU A 45 7.71 1.55 7.64
N PRO A 46 7.87 1.61 6.31
CA PRO A 46 9.19 1.56 5.69
C PRO A 46 10.16 2.61 6.23
N HIS A 47 9.72 3.86 6.47
CA HIS A 47 10.58 4.87 7.08
C HIS A 47 11.09 4.48 8.48
N GLN A 48 10.26 3.82 9.29
CA GLN A 48 10.65 3.34 10.63
C GLN A 48 11.69 2.22 10.52
N VAL A 49 11.50 1.30 9.56
CA VAL A 49 12.49 0.24 9.27
C VAL A 49 13.83 0.86 8.85
N VAL A 50 13.80 1.92 8.04
CA VAL A 50 14.99 2.67 7.63
C VAL A 50 15.65 3.35 8.82
N GLU A 51 14.91 4.11 9.62
CA GLU A 51 15.42 4.83 10.79
C GLU A 51 16.05 3.87 11.81
N GLU A 52 15.42 2.72 12.08
CA GLU A 52 15.95 1.72 13.02
C GLU A 52 17.18 0.99 12.50
N THR A 53 17.26 0.76 11.19
CA THR A 53 18.33 -0.06 10.61
C THR A 53 19.55 0.79 10.26
N LEU A 54 19.33 2.00 9.76
CA LEU A 54 20.36 2.85 9.19
C LEU A 54 20.56 4.18 9.94
N GLY A 55 19.72 4.50 10.92
CA GLY A 55 19.75 5.78 11.62
C GLY A 55 19.18 6.94 10.80
N ALA A 56 19.10 8.11 11.43
CA ALA A 56 18.59 9.33 10.80
C ALA A 56 19.45 9.74 9.60
N ARG A 57 18.79 10.02 8.46
CA ARG A 57 19.39 10.46 7.20
C ARG A 57 18.35 11.14 6.32
N SER A 58 18.78 11.88 5.30
CA SER A 58 17.83 12.39 4.29
C SER A 58 17.22 11.21 3.53
N MET A 59 15.89 11.13 3.57
CA MET A 59 15.16 9.99 3.06
C MET A 59 13.83 10.37 2.43
N ALA A 60 13.39 9.63 1.41
CA ALA A 60 12.15 9.88 0.70
C ALA A 60 11.43 8.58 0.27
N ALA A 61 10.10 8.59 0.31
CA ALA A 61 9.26 7.54 -0.24
C ALA A 61 8.70 7.95 -1.61
N LEU A 62 8.64 7.01 -2.54
CA LEU A 62 7.96 7.13 -3.83
C LEU A 62 6.71 6.26 -3.82
N SER A 63 5.54 6.87 -4.03
CA SER A 63 4.27 6.13 -4.14
C SER A 63 3.28 6.84 -5.05
N GLY A 64 2.28 6.12 -5.55
CA GLY A 64 1.32 6.65 -6.53
C GLY A 64 0.93 5.62 -7.59
N PRO A 65 -0.07 5.95 -8.43
CA PRO A 65 -0.65 5.06 -9.42
C PRO A 65 0.36 4.77 -10.54
N THR A 66 1.14 3.71 -10.36
CA THR A 66 2.23 3.34 -11.28
C THR A 66 2.32 1.83 -11.44
N PHE A 67 1.91 1.32 -12.61
CA PHE A 67 2.28 -0.02 -13.01
C PHE A 67 3.67 -0.03 -13.60
N ALA A 68 4.54 -0.89 -13.06
CA ALA A 68 5.95 -0.96 -13.48
C ALA A 68 6.12 -1.21 -14.98
N ARG A 69 5.22 -1.96 -15.61
CA ARG A 69 5.25 -2.21 -17.07
C ARG A 69 4.96 -0.95 -17.88
N GLU A 70 4.00 -0.14 -17.46
CA GLU A 70 3.64 1.11 -18.13
C GLU A 70 4.73 2.16 -17.96
N VAL A 71 5.31 2.26 -16.76
CA VAL A 71 6.47 3.13 -16.50
C VAL A 71 7.67 2.71 -17.36
N ALA A 72 7.96 1.41 -17.45
CA ALA A 72 9.04 0.89 -18.30
C ALA A 72 8.79 1.10 -19.81
N ALA A 73 7.51 1.14 -20.23
CA ALA A 73 7.11 1.48 -21.59
C ALA A 73 7.13 3.00 -21.88
N GLY A 74 7.46 3.83 -20.89
CA GLY A 74 7.50 5.28 -21.03
C GLY A 74 6.10 5.89 -21.21
N LEU A 75 5.06 5.26 -20.68
CA LEU A 75 3.70 5.82 -20.66
C LEU A 75 3.55 6.88 -19.55
N PRO A 76 2.64 7.85 -19.71
CA PRO A 76 2.42 8.90 -18.72
C PRO A 76 2.08 8.36 -17.33
N ALA A 77 2.80 8.81 -16.31
CA ALA A 77 2.61 8.41 -14.93
C ALA A 77 2.81 9.58 -13.96
N ALA A 78 2.21 9.48 -12.77
CA ALA A 78 2.37 10.46 -11.70
C ALA A 78 2.59 9.80 -10.35
N VAL A 79 3.51 10.34 -9.55
CA VAL A 79 3.83 9.86 -8.19
C VAL A 79 3.94 11.01 -7.19
N ALA A 80 3.69 10.68 -5.93
CA ALA A 80 4.07 11.47 -4.79
C ALA A 80 5.49 11.08 -4.32
N VAL A 81 6.27 12.10 -3.98
CA VAL A 81 7.59 12.02 -3.36
C VAL A 81 7.44 12.55 -1.93
N ALA A 82 7.41 11.66 -0.96
CA ALA A 82 7.23 12.05 0.43
C ALA A 82 8.55 12.12 1.18
N SER A 83 8.81 13.20 1.91
CA SER A 83 9.99 13.33 2.77
C SER A 83 9.74 14.40 3.84
N ARG A 84 10.29 14.19 5.04
CA ARG A 84 10.32 15.21 6.09
C ARG A 84 11.31 16.34 5.78
N ASP A 85 12.33 16.06 4.96
CA ASP A 85 13.26 17.04 4.39
C ASP A 85 12.70 17.54 3.05
N GLN A 86 12.18 18.77 3.05
CA GLN A 86 11.58 19.38 1.85
C GLN A 86 12.59 19.66 0.75
N HIS A 87 13.86 19.91 1.09
CA HIS A 87 14.89 20.14 0.09
C HIS A 87 15.18 18.84 -0.63
N PHE A 88 15.35 17.75 0.12
CA PHE A 88 15.52 16.42 -0.47
C PHE A 88 14.29 15.97 -1.25
N ALA A 89 13.07 16.25 -0.79
CA ALA A 89 11.84 15.95 -1.54
C ALA A 89 11.85 16.59 -2.94
N ARG A 90 12.28 17.85 -3.04
CA ARG A 90 12.36 18.60 -4.31
C ARG A 90 13.44 18.02 -5.21
N GLU A 91 14.63 17.75 -4.67
CA GLU A 91 15.72 17.12 -5.42
C GLU A 91 15.29 15.76 -6.00
N VAL A 92 14.60 14.93 -5.20
CA VAL A 92 14.07 13.65 -5.67
C VAL A 92 12.96 13.86 -6.70
N ALA A 93 12.05 14.81 -6.48
CA ALA A 93 11.01 15.11 -7.46
C ALA A 93 11.61 15.55 -8.80
N GLU A 94 12.61 16.43 -8.80
CA GLU A 94 13.34 16.86 -10.00
C GLU A 94 14.06 15.71 -10.69
N LEU A 95 14.69 14.80 -9.93
CA LEU A 95 15.39 13.63 -10.47
C LEU A 95 14.46 12.68 -11.24
N PHE A 96 13.23 12.47 -10.72
CA PHE A 96 12.25 11.60 -11.36
C PHE A 96 11.38 12.33 -12.38
N HIS A 97 11.36 13.67 -12.37
CA HIS A 97 10.53 14.46 -13.27
C HIS A 97 11.05 14.35 -14.71
N ASP A 98 10.19 13.87 -15.60
CA ASP A 98 10.42 13.89 -17.03
C ASP A 98 9.10 14.25 -17.75
N GLY A 99 9.14 14.54 -19.05
CA GLY A 99 7.95 14.91 -19.84
C GLY A 99 6.79 13.91 -19.75
N ARG A 100 7.06 12.65 -19.36
CA ARG A 100 6.07 11.59 -19.18
C ARG A 100 5.96 11.06 -17.75
N PHE A 101 6.80 11.49 -16.82
CA PHE A 101 6.77 11.05 -15.43
C PHE A 101 6.72 12.26 -14.50
N ARG A 102 5.57 12.51 -13.88
CA ARG A 102 5.35 13.66 -13.00
C ARG A 102 5.55 13.26 -11.55
N ALA A 103 6.50 13.91 -10.88
CA ALA A 103 6.74 13.74 -9.45
C ALA A 103 6.25 14.98 -8.67
N TYR A 104 5.44 14.76 -7.63
CA TYR A 104 4.86 15.80 -6.77
C TYR A 104 5.35 15.62 -5.33
N THR A 105 5.83 16.68 -4.69
CA THR A 105 6.34 16.57 -3.32
C THR A 105 5.22 16.49 -2.29
N SER A 106 5.47 15.77 -1.20
CA SER A 106 4.59 15.70 -0.02
C SER A 106 5.45 15.76 1.25
N PRO A 107 5.07 16.54 2.27
CA PRO A 107 5.72 16.46 3.59
C PRO A 107 5.23 15.25 4.41
N ASP A 108 4.17 14.58 3.97
CA ASP A 108 3.47 13.56 4.74
C ASP A 108 3.96 12.15 4.40
N LEU A 109 5.07 11.76 5.04
CA LEU A 109 5.68 10.44 4.86
C LEU A 109 4.75 9.31 5.33
N VAL A 110 4.07 9.49 6.47
CA VAL A 110 3.17 8.49 7.04
C VAL A 110 1.97 8.24 6.13
N GLY A 111 1.30 9.30 5.68
CA GLY A 111 0.12 9.16 4.82
C GLY A 111 0.44 8.49 3.48
N VAL A 112 1.60 8.80 2.90
CA VAL A 112 2.03 8.18 1.64
C VAL A 112 2.31 6.67 1.79
N GLU A 113 2.93 6.26 2.89
CA GLU A 113 3.22 4.85 3.14
C GLU A 113 1.97 4.05 3.52
N ILE A 114 1.09 4.62 4.36
CA ILE A 114 -0.18 3.99 4.74
C ILE A 114 -1.09 3.83 3.50
N GLY A 115 -1.20 4.86 2.66
CA GLY A 115 -1.94 4.76 1.40
C GLY A 115 -1.43 3.63 0.51
N GLY A 116 -0.10 3.53 0.36
CA GLY A 116 0.55 2.48 -0.43
C GLY A 116 0.42 1.07 0.14
N ALA A 117 0.38 0.92 1.47
CA ALA A 117 0.26 -0.38 2.13
C ALA A 117 -1.19 -0.90 2.15
N VAL A 118 -2.13 -0.08 2.63
CA VAL A 118 -3.51 -0.50 2.87
C VAL A 118 -4.27 -0.75 1.56
N LYS A 119 -3.97 0.00 0.48
CA LYS A 119 -4.61 -0.21 -0.82
C LYS A 119 -4.50 -1.65 -1.34
N ASN A 120 -3.41 -2.35 -1.00
CA ASN A 120 -3.16 -3.69 -1.49
C ASN A 120 -4.15 -4.68 -0.85
N VAL A 121 -4.51 -4.47 0.41
CA VAL A 121 -5.54 -5.24 1.12
C VAL A 121 -6.90 -4.99 0.49
N LEU A 122 -7.23 -3.71 0.24
CA LEU A 122 -8.50 -3.32 -0.37
C LEU A 122 -8.65 -3.83 -1.81
N ALA A 123 -7.55 -3.91 -2.56
CA ALA A 123 -7.56 -4.51 -3.89
C ALA A 123 -7.89 -6.01 -3.88
N ILE A 124 -7.46 -6.76 -2.84
CA ILE A 124 -7.90 -8.14 -2.65
C ILE A 124 -9.41 -8.18 -2.41
N ALA A 125 -9.93 -7.32 -1.54
CA ALA A 125 -11.37 -7.23 -1.28
C ALA A 125 -12.15 -6.93 -2.57
N THR A 126 -11.68 -5.96 -3.37
CA THR A 126 -12.31 -5.61 -4.65
C THR A 126 -12.26 -6.74 -5.65
N GLY A 127 -11.11 -7.41 -5.78
CA GLY A 127 -10.98 -8.59 -6.64
C GLY A 127 -11.93 -9.71 -6.23
N ALA A 128 -12.10 -9.94 -4.93
CA ALA A 128 -13.03 -10.95 -4.42
C ALA A 128 -14.49 -10.59 -4.74
N ALA A 129 -14.90 -9.34 -4.49
CA ALA A 129 -16.24 -8.87 -4.82
C ALA A 129 -16.55 -8.95 -6.33
N ASP A 130 -15.59 -8.62 -7.18
CA ASP A 130 -15.72 -8.74 -8.63
C ASP A 130 -15.77 -10.21 -9.08
N GLY A 131 -14.97 -11.08 -8.46
CA GLY A 131 -15.00 -12.52 -8.73
C GLY A 131 -16.32 -13.19 -8.36
N LEU A 132 -16.99 -12.66 -7.32
CA LEU A 132 -18.37 -13.04 -6.93
C LEU A 132 -19.46 -12.39 -7.80
N ARG A 133 -19.08 -11.59 -8.82
CA ARG A 133 -19.96 -10.94 -9.79
C ARG A 133 -20.95 -9.92 -9.20
N PHE A 134 -20.59 -9.23 -8.12
CA PHE A 134 -21.44 -8.18 -7.53
C PHE A 134 -21.50 -6.86 -8.32
N GLY A 135 -20.75 -6.75 -9.42
CA GLY A 135 -20.83 -5.66 -10.37
C GLY A 135 -20.16 -4.36 -9.93
N ALA A 136 -20.17 -3.39 -10.85
CA ALA A 136 -19.40 -2.14 -10.73
C ALA A 136 -19.85 -1.25 -9.55
N ASN A 137 -21.14 -1.29 -9.17
CA ASN A 137 -21.66 -0.52 -8.03
C ASN A 137 -21.01 -0.97 -6.72
N SER A 138 -20.93 -2.29 -6.50
CA SER A 138 -20.29 -2.89 -5.33
C SER A 138 -18.81 -2.57 -5.28
N ARG A 139 -18.13 -2.62 -6.43
CA ARG A 139 -16.72 -2.19 -6.56
C ARG A 139 -16.54 -0.73 -6.16
N ALA A 140 -17.35 0.18 -6.68
CA ALA A 140 -17.27 1.60 -6.35
C ALA A 140 -17.50 1.84 -4.86
N ALA A 141 -18.55 1.23 -4.28
CA ALA A 141 -18.84 1.33 -2.85
C ALA A 141 -17.68 0.80 -1.98
N LEU A 142 -17.05 -0.31 -2.39
CA LEU A 142 -15.92 -0.89 -1.67
C LEU A 142 -14.67 -0.02 -1.75
N ILE A 143 -14.37 0.59 -2.90
CA ILE A 143 -13.27 1.54 -3.05
C ILE A 143 -13.51 2.76 -2.14
N THR A 144 -14.72 3.34 -2.14
CA THR A 144 -15.06 4.50 -1.31
C THR A 144 -14.96 4.18 0.19
N ARG A 145 -15.57 3.07 0.63
CA ARG A 145 -15.49 2.63 2.03
C ARG A 145 -14.08 2.22 2.43
N GLY A 146 -13.33 1.64 1.51
CA GLY A 146 -11.92 1.30 1.67
C GLY A 146 -11.05 2.54 1.86
N LEU A 147 -11.25 3.58 1.06
CA LEU A 147 -10.56 4.87 1.27
C LEU A 147 -10.83 5.43 2.67
N ALA A 148 -12.06 5.33 3.16
CA ALA A 148 -12.39 5.74 4.53
C ALA A 148 -11.63 4.92 5.59
N GLU A 149 -11.34 3.64 5.35
CA GLU A 149 -10.45 2.84 6.22
C GLU A 149 -9.00 3.33 6.19
N ILE A 150 -8.47 3.59 4.99
CA ILE A 150 -7.11 4.17 4.83
C ILE A 150 -7.02 5.47 5.62
N MET A 151 -7.99 6.37 5.44
CA MET A 151 -8.01 7.67 6.11
C MET A 151 -8.10 7.53 7.64
N ARG A 152 -8.98 6.67 8.16
CA ARG A 152 -9.08 6.47 9.62
C ARG A 152 -7.78 5.98 10.24
N LEU A 153 -7.15 4.96 9.63
CA LEU A 153 -5.87 4.44 10.14
C LEU A 153 -4.75 5.47 9.98
N GLY A 154 -4.66 6.08 8.80
CA GLY A 154 -3.63 7.05 8.50
C GLY A 154 -3.68 8.29 9.39
N LEU A 155 -4.87 8.81 9.68
CA LEU A 155 -5.05 9.93 10.62
C LEU A 155 -4.67 9.55 12.05
N ALA A 156 -5.02 8.34 12.51
CA ALA A 156 -4.63 7.85 13.84
C ALA A 156 -3.09 7.78 14.00
N LEU A 157 -2.37 7.51 12.91
CA LEU A 157 -0.91 7.43 12.86
C LEU A 157 -0.22 8.78 12.57
N GLY A 158 -0.98 9.87 12.46
CA GLY A 158 -0.45 11.23 12.22
C GLY A 158 -0.27 11.61 10.75
N GLY A 159 -0.82 10.85 9.81
CA GLY A 159 -0.92 11.22 8.40
C GLY A 159 -1.94 12.34 8.15
N GLN A 160 -1.94 12.91 6.95
CA GLN A 160 -2.80 14.03 6.56
C GLN A 160 -3.92 13.59 5.62
N ALA A 161 -5.14 14.09 5.87
CA ALA A 161 -6.33 13.76 5.07
C ALA A 161 -6.14 14.04 3.56
N SER A 162 -5.47 15.15 3.22
CA SER A 162 -5.18 15.56 1.84
C SER A 162 -4.31 14.55 1.09
N THR A 163 -3.36 13.89 1.77
CA THR A 163 -2.49 12.87 1.17
C THR A 163 -3.30 11.67 0.66
N PHE A 164 -4.31 11.25 1.42
CA PHE A 164 -5.16 10.11 1.05
C PHE A 164 -6.10 10.45 -0.12
N MET A 165 -6.43 11.72 -0.32
CA MET A 165 -7.18 12.18 -1.50
C MET A 165 -6.29 12.34 -2.75
N GLY A 166 -4.96 12.24 -2.60
CA GLY A 166 -3.99 12.42 -3.66
C GLY A 166 -3.56 11.12 -4.36
N LEU A 167 -2.40 11.18 -5.02
CA LEU A 167 -1.84 10.09 -5.82
C LEU A 167 -1.56 8.83 -4.99
N ALA A 168 -0.91 8.97 -3.83
CA ALA A 168 -0.52 7.83 -2.99
C ALA A 168 -1.69 7.15 -2.26
N GLY A 169 -2.85 7.82 -2.17
CA GLY A 169 -4.07 7.27 -1.60
C GLY A 169 -5.06 6.88 -2.69
N LEU A 170 -6.06 7.73 -2.94
CA LEU A 170 -7.16 7.48 -3.89
C LEU A 170 -6.67 7.09 -5.28
N GLY A 171 -5.67 7.80 -5.83
CA GLY A 171 -5.17 7.52 -7.19
C GLY A 171 -4.65 6.09 -7.32
N ASP A 172 -3.74 5.71 -6.43
CA ASP A 172 -3.13 4.38 -6.43
C ASP A 172 -4.12 3.28 -6.00
N LEU A 173 -5.06 3.59 -5.11
CA LEU A 173 -6.16 2.70 -4.74
C LEU A 173 -7.02 2.36 -5.95
N VAL A 174 -7.52 3.36 -6.68
CA VAL A 174 -8.35 3.15 -7.88
C VAL A 174 -7.62 2.29 -8.89
N LEU A 175 -6.38 2.66 -9.27
CA LEU A 175 -5.57 1.90 -10.22
C LEU A 175 -5.45 0.42 -9.81
N THR A 176 -5.13 0.18 -8.53
CA THR A 176 -4.87 -1.16 -8.02
C THR A 176 -6.15 -2.00 -7.91
N CYS A 177 -7.29 -1.36 -7.67
CA CYS A 177 -8.59 -2.01 -7.55
C CYS A 177 -9.27 -2.29 -8.89
N THR A 178 -8.93 -1.58 -9.97
CA THR A 178 -9.68 -1.68 -11.25
C THR A 178 -8.95 -2.36 -12.40
N ASP A 179 -7.69 -2.74 -12.24
CA ASP A 179 -6.87 -3.29 -13.32
C ASP A 179 -6.19 -4.62 -12.93
N ASP A 180 -6.23 -5.61 -13.80
CA ASP A 180 -5.71 -6.96 -13.55
C ASP A 180 -4.17 -7.07 -13.59
N GLN A 181 -3.46 -6.02 -13.99
CA GLN A 181 -2.02 -5.87 -13.72
C GLN A 181 -1.75 -5.92 -12.20
N SER A 182 -2.73 -5.54 -11.37
CA SER A 182 -2.69 -5.69 -9.92
C SER A 182 -2.71 -7.16 -9.51
N ARG A 183 -1.57 -7.63 -8.97
CA ARG A 183 -1.45 -8.95 -8.32
C ARG A 183 -2.44 -9.12 -7.17
N ASN A 184 -2.71 -8.05 -6.42
CA ASN A 184 -3.63 -8.06 -5.29
C ASN A 184 -5.09 -8.24 -5.74
N ARG A 185 -5.49 -7.57 -6.82
CA ARG A 185 -6.81 -7.78 -7.42
C ARG A 185 -6.97 -9.22 -7.92
N ARG A 186 -5.97 -9.74 -8.64
CA ARG A 186 -5.95 -11.15 -9.11
C ARG A 186 -6.03 -12.16 -7.96
N MET A 187 -5.39 -11.86 -6.83
CA MET A 187 -5.52 -12.67 -5.61
C MET A 187 -6.98 -12.73 -5.14
N GLY A 188 -7.66 -11.59 -5.06
CA GLY A 188 -9.09 -11.53 -4.75
C GLY A 188 -9.95 -12.36 -5.71
N LEU A 189 -9.72 -12.23 -7.02
CA LEU A 189 -10.43 -12.99 -8.06
C LEU A 189 -10.21 -14.51 -7.90
N ALA A 190 -8.99 -14.93 -7.56
CA ALA A 190 -8.66 -16.32 -7.30
C ALA A 190 -9.36 -16.87 -6.05
N LEU A 191 -9.37 -16.10 -4.95
CA LEU A 191 -10.07 -16.47 -3.72
C LEU A 191 -11.59 -16.63 -3.96
N ALA A 192 -12.20 -15.75 -4.74
CA ALA A 192 -13.61 -15.84 -5.11
C ALA A 192 -13.95 -17.08 -5.96
N ARG A 193 -12.97 -17.65 -6.67
CA ARG A 193 -13.11 -18.94 -7.38
C ARG A 193 -13.00 -20.16 -6.46
N GLY A 194 -12.81 -19.96 -5.16
CA GLY A 194 -12.68 -21.02 -4.16
C GLY A 194 -11.26 -21.56 -3.99
N LEU A 195 -10.25 -20.90 -4.58
CA LEU A 195 -8.86 -21.27 -4.32
C LEU A 195 -8.44 -20.87 -2.92
N SER A 196 -7.63 -21.71 -2.28
CA SER A 196 -6.93 -21.32 -1.05
C SER A 196 -5.89 -20.22 -1.31
N SER A 197 -5.50 -19.50 -0.26
CA SER A 197 -4.49 -18.45 -0.34
C SER A 197 -3.16 -18.93 -0.93
N SER A 198 -2.75 -20.17 -0.64
CA SER A 198 -1.52 -20.76 -1.20
C SER A 198 -1.66 -21.08 -2.69
N GLN A 199 -2.77 -21.67 -3.10
CA GLN A 199 -3.05 -21.97 -4.51
C GLN A 199 -3.15 -20.70 -5.36
N ALA A 200 -3.83 -19.67 -4.84
CA ALA A 200 -3.95 -18.38 -5.52
C ALA A 200 -2.58 -17.71 -5.73
N GLN A 201 -1.70 -17.74 -4.72
CA GLN A 201 -0.34 -17.20 -4.85
C GLN A 201 0.51 -17.99 -5.85
N GLN A 202 0.39 -19.32 -5.87
CA GLN A 202 1.07 -20.17 -6.85
C GLN A 202 0.62 -19.86 -8.28
N GLU A 203 -0.69 -19.66 -8.51
CA GLU A 203 -1.22 -19.29 -9.83
C GLU A 203 -0.71 -17.91 -10.30
N ILE A 204 -0.60 -16.95 -9.37
CA ILE A 204 -0.10 -15.60 -9.68
C ILE A 204 1.41 -15.62 -10.00
N GLY A 205 2.17 -16.56 -9.42
CA GLY A 205 3.60 -16.77 -9.70
C GLY A 205 4.52 -15.64 -9.22
N GLN A 206 4.01 -14.71 -8.41
CA GLN A 206 4.73 -13.53 -7.92
C GLN A 206 4.29 -13.20 -6.50
N VAL A 207 5.16 -12.52 -5.73
CA VAL A 207 4.81 -12.02 -4.39
C VAL A 207 3.58 -11.12 -4.46
N VAL A 208 2.60 -11.38 -3.59
CA VAL A 208 1.38 -10.58 -3.42
C VAL A 208 1.48 -9.81 -2.10
N GLU A 209 1.93 -8.55 -2.17
CA GLU A 209 2.13 -7.69 -0.98
C GLU A 209 0.88 -7.57 -0.12
N GLY A 210 -0.31 -7.57 -0.71
CA GLY A 210 -1.59 -7.47 0.00
C GLY A 210 -1.85 -8.60 0.97
N VAL A 211 -1.29 -9.79 0.74
CA VAL A 211 -1.41 -10.91 1.69
C VAL A 211 -0.67 -10.55 2.97
N GLN A 212 0.60 -10.17 2.86
CA GLN A 212 1.42 -9.78 4.00
C GLN A 212 0.89 -8.50 4.68
N ALA A 213 0.46 -7.52 3.88
CA ALA A 213 -0.11 -6.28 4.37
C ALA A 213 -1.41 -6.50 5.16
N ALA A 214 -2.26 -7.48 4.80
CA ALA A 214 -3.52 -7.72 5.51
C ALA A 214 -3.30 -8.03 7.00
N SER A 215 -2.33 -8.89 7.33
CA SER A 215 -1.99 -9.22 8.72
C SER A 215 -1.39 -8.02 9.47
N ALA A 216 -0.46 -7.31 8.85
CA ALA A 216 0.22 -6.17 9.49
C ALA A 216 -0.73 -4.98 9.70
N VAL A 217 -1.54 -4.63 8.69
CA VAL A 217 -2.54 -3.55 8.77
C VAL A 217 -3.62 -3.90 9.80
N TRP A 218 -4.11 -5.14 9.81
CA TRP A 218 -5.09 -5.57 10.81
C TRP A 218 -4.54 -5.45 12.23
N THR A 219 -3.32 -5.95 12.46
CA THR A 219 -2.65 -5.86 13.77
C THR A 219 -2.45 -4.41 14.20
N MET A 220 -1.99 -3.55 13.29
CA MET A 220 -1.82 -2.12 13.54
C MET A 220 -3.15 -1.46 13.88
N ALA A 221 -4.22 -1.72 13.11
CA ALA A 221 -5.54 -1.18 13.37
C ALA A 221 -6.08 -1.56 14.76
N GLN A 222 -5.85 -2.81 15.20
CA GLN A 222 -6.21 -3.26 16.54
C GLN A 222 -5.43 -2.53 17.63
N ARG A 223 -4.11 -2.33 17.45
CA ARG A 223 -3.26 -1.59 18.41
C ARG A 223 -3.71 -0.14 18.56
N GLU A 224 -4.09 0.51 17.46
CA GLU A 224 -4.55 1.91 17.44
C GLU A 224 -6.05 2.07 17.76
N GLY A 225 -6.78 0.98 18.02
CA GLY A 225 -8.22 1.02 18.25
C GLY A 225 -9.05 1.51 17.04
N VAL A 226 -8.50 1.38 15.83
CA VAL A 226 -9.11 1.86 14.59
C VAL A 226 -9.96 0.77 13.94
N ARG A 227 -11.24 1.08 13.70
CA ARG A 227 -12.17 0.14 13.06
C ARG A 227 -11.97 0.08 11.54
N MET A 228 -11.56 -1.10 11.03
CA MET A 228 -11.33 -1.38 9.61
C MET A 228 -12.04 -2.68 9.17
N PRO A 229 -13.38 -2.67 9.00
CA PRO A 229 -14.15 -3.89 8.77
C PRO A 229 -13.84 -4.63 7.46
N ILE A 230 -13.49 -3.92 6.38
CA ILE A 230 -13.09 -4.53 5.10
C ILE A 230 -11.74 -5.23 5.28
N THR A 231 -10.76 -4.52 5.85
CA THR A 231 -9.44 -5.07 6.18
C THR A 231 -9.55 -6.30 7.09
N GLU A 232 -10.41 -6.23 8.11
CA GLU A 232 -10.74 -7.36 8.98
C GLU A 232 -11.22 -8.56 8.19
N GLN A 233 -12.21 -8.39 7.30
CA GLN A 233 -12.72 -9.52 6.52
C GLN A 233 -11.66 -10.09 5.56
N VAL A 234 -10.82 -9.25 4.95
CA VAL A 234 -9.69 -9.74 4.13
C VAL A 234 -8.71 -10.55 4.98
N TYR A 235 -8.39 -10.09 6.18
CA TYR A 235 -7.56 -10.85 7.12
C TYR A 235 -8.18 -12.22 7.42
N ARG A 236 -9.48 -12.27 7.76
CA ARG A 236 -10.18 -13.52 8.08
C ARG A 236 -10.26 -14.48 6.89
N ILE A 237 -10.44 -13.98 5.67
CA ILE A 237 -10.38 -14.81 4.45
C ILE A 237 -8.98 -15.42 4.29
N LEU A 238 -7.94 -14.62 4.46
CA LEU A 238 -6.56 -15.06 4.20
C LEU A 238 -5.99 -15.96 5.29
N TYR A 239 -6.41 -15.79 6.54
CA TYR A 239 -5.76 -16.38 7.72
C TYR A 239 -6.68 -17.23 8.60
N GLU A 240 -8.01 -17.04 8.53
CA GLU A 240 -8.98 -17.77 9.37
C GLU A 240 -9.90 -18.70 8.56
N GLY A 241 -9.72 -18.77 7.23
CA GLY A 241 -10.49 -19.66 6.37
C GLY A 241 -11.94 -19.22 6.12
N LEU A 242 -12.28 -17.96 6.43
CA LEU A 242 -13.59 -17.39 6.11
C LEU A 242 -13.78 -17.35 4.58
N SER A 243 -14.94 -17.76 4.07
CA SER A 243 -15.18 -17.66 2.64
C SER A 243 -15.44 -16.21 2.21
N PRO A 244 -15.07 -15.81 0.97
CA PRO A 244 -15.41 -14.48 0.45
C PRO A 244 -16.91 -14.15 0.46
N HIS A 245 -17.78 -15.17 0.34
CA HIS A 245 -19.24 -14.99 0.38
C HIS A 245 -19.70 -14.59 1.79
N GLU A 246 -19.29 -15.35 2.81
CA GLU A 246 -19.61 -15.05 4.22
C GLU A 246 -19.08 -13.68 4.65
N ALA A 247 -17.87 -13.32 4.20
CA ALA A 247 -17.28 -12.00 4.46
C ALA A 247 -18.19 -10.85 3.96
N VAL A 248 -18.82 -11.00 2.80
CA VAL A 248 -19.71 -9.99 2.22
C VAL A 248 -21.03 -9.91 3.00
N GLU A 249 -21.58 -11.04 3.41
CA GLU A 249 -22.76 -11.08 4.27
C GLU A 249 -22.52 -10.30 5.58
N ILE A 250 -21.36 -10.51 6.21
CA ILE A 250 -20.98 -9.77 7.43
C ILE A 250 -20.88 -8.26 7.18
N LEU A 251 -20.29 -7.85 6.04
CA LEU A 251 -20.12 -6.44 5.69
C LEU A 251 -21.43 -5.71 5.36
N THR A 252 -22.47 -6.45 4.98
CA THR A 252 -23.79 -5.93 4.58
C THR A 252 -24.82 -5.94 5.71
N GLN A 253 -24.68 -6.85 6.69
CA GLN A 253 -25.59 -6.97 7.84
C GLN A 253 -25.33 -5.93 8.97
N GLY A 254 -24.27 -5.12 8.86
CA GLY A 254 -23.96 -4.09 9.86
C GLY A 254 -25.00 -2.96 9.91
N PRO A 255 -25.19 -2.29 11.06
CA PRO A 255 -26.11 -1.17 11.16
C PRO A 255 -25.70 -0.04 10.21
N ALA A 256 -26.67 0.63 9.59
CA ALA A 256 -26.44 1.83 8.79
C ALA A 256 -25.76 2.90 9.65
N LYS A 257 -24.76 3.58 9.08
CA LYS A 257 -23.99 4.64 9.75
C LYS A 257 -23.93 5.87 8.86
N PRO A 258 -23.74 7.07 9.44
CA PRO A 258 -23.39 8.26 8.69
C PRO A 258 -22.17 8.00 7.80
N GLU A 259 -22.17 8.55 6.59
CA GLU A 259 -21.06 8.43 5.65
C GLU A 259 -19.79 9.12 6.16
N PHE A 260 -19.96 10.25 6.86
CA PHE A 260 -18.91 11.01 7.52
C PHE A 260 -19.23 11.10 9.02
N LEU A 261 -18.22 10.87 9.87
CA LEU A 261 -18.25 11.18 11.30
C LEU A 261 -17.59 12.54 11.52
#